data_AF-A0A2U1LHT0-F1
#
_entry.id   AF-A0A2U1LHT0-F1
#
_cell.length_a   1.000
_cell.length_b   1.000
_cell.length_c   1.000
_cell.angle_alpha   90.00
_cell.angle_beta   90.00
_cell.angle_gamma   90.00
#
_symmetry.space_group_name_H-M   'P 1'
#
loop_
_entity.id
_entity.type
_entity.pdbx_description
1 polymer ?
#
loop_
_entity_poly.entity_id
_entity_poly.type
_entity_poly.pdbx_seq_one_letter_code
_entity_poly.pdbx_strand_id
1 'polypeptide(L)'
;MVGTTILSELGTEILIPICAVVGIVFSLFQWYLVSQVKVSVDKSSGGDKNGFTESLIEEEEGVNDHTVVQKCAEIQQAISEGATSFLFTEYQYVGVFMVIFAVLIFVFLGSVEGFSTSSQVCTYDTTRMCKPALFTAVFSTVSFVLGAVTSVISGFLGMKIATYAN
;
A
#
# COMPACT_ATOMS: atom_id res chain seq x y z
N MET A 1 -0.16 -1.23 41.66
CA MET A 1 -0.44 0.22 41.60
C MET A 1 -0.47 0.58 40.13
N VAL A 2 -1.66 0.73 39.53
CA VAL A 2 -1.77 1.15 38.13
C VAL A 2 -1.27 2.59 38.10
N GLY A 3 -0.13 2.83 37.47
CA GLY A 3 0.39 4.18 37.31
C GLY A 3 -0.64 4.96 36.50
N THR A 4 -1.30 5.92 37.14
CA THR A 4 -2.32 6.75 36.48
C THR A 4 -1.62 7.66 35.47
N THR A 5 -1.81 7.37 34.20
CA THR A 5 -1.43 8.26 33.10
C THR A 5 -2.32 9.50 33.09
N ILE A 6 -1.79 10.65 32.64
CA ILE A 6 -2.54 11.92 32.54
C ILE A 6 -3.71 11.79 31.55
N LEU A 7 -3.53 11.00 30.48
CA LEU A 7 -4.58 10.68 29.52
C LEU A 7 -5.33 9.42 29.96
N SER A 8 -6.66 9.50 29.98
CA SER A 8 -7.55 8.36 30.25
C SER A 8 -7.50 7.33 29.12
N GLU A 9 -7.80 6.06 29.42
CA GLU A 9 -7.92 4.98 28.43
C GLU A 9 -8.92 5.36 27.32
N LEU A 10 -10.09 5.88 27.71
CA LEU A 10 -11.10 6.38 26.77
C LEU A 10 -10.55 7.52 25.89
N GLY A 11 -9.73 8.40 26.47
CA GLY A 11 -9.08 9.48 25.72
C GLY A 11 -8.11 8.94 24.67
N THR A 12 -7.38 7.87 24.99
CA THR A 12 -6.42 7.23 24.07
C THR A 12 -7.14 6.51 22.93
N GLU A 13 -8.19 5.76 23.23
CA GLU A 13 -9.01 5.04 22.23
C GLU A 13 -9.65 5.99 21.19
N ILE A 14 -9.97 7.22 21.60
CA ILE A 14 -10.52 8.25 20.70
C ILE A 14 -9.42 8.99 19.93
N LEU A 15 -8.32 9.34 20.59
CA LEU A 15 -7.26 10.16 19.99
C LEU A 15 -6.54 9.46 18.83
N ILE A 16 -6.24 8.16 18.98
CA ILE A 16 -5.52 7.38 17.96
C ILE A 16 -6.23 7.41 16.59
N PRO A 17 -7.51 7.02 16.47
CA PRO A 17 -8.19 7.03 15.17
C PRO A 17 -8.41 8.45 14.64
N ILE A 18 -8.62 9.45 15.49
CA ILE A 18 -8.76 10.86 15.05
C ILE A 18 -7.47 11.32 14.36
N CYS A 19 -6.30 11.09 14.97
CA CYS A 19 -5.02 11.44 14.38
C CYS A 19 -4.79 10.73 13.03
N ALA A 20 -5.18 9.45 12.93
CA ALA A 20 -5.09 8.70 11.68
C ALA A 20 -5.98 9.31 10.58
N VAL A 21 -7.23 9.65 10.89
CA VAL A 21 -8.16 10.28 9.94
C VAL A 21 -7.65 11.65 9.51
N VAL A 22 -7.15 12.48 10.42
CA VAL A 22 -6.56 13.78 10.09
C VAL A 22 -5.37 13.61 9.13
N GLY A 23 -4.52 12.62 9.35
CA GLY A 23 -3.40 12.30 8.45
C GLY A 23 -3.86 11.90 7.05
N ILE A 24 -4.91 11.08 6.93
CA ILE A 24 -5.49 10.68 5.63
C ILE A 24 -6.12 11.88 4.91
N VAL A 25 -6.85 12.74 5.64
CA VAL A 25 -7.43 13.95 5.04
C VAL A 25 -6.33 14.88 4.53
N PHE A 26 -5.24 15.03 5.29
CA PHE A 26 -4.10 15.85 4.88
C PHE A 26 -3.41 15.29 3.64
N SER A 27 -3.20 13.97 3.54
CA SER A 27 -2.58 13.38 2.36
C SER A 27 -3.43 13.53 1.09
N LEU A 28 -4.76 13.37 1.20
CA LEU A 28 -5.69 13.61 0.10
C LEU A 28 -5.72 15.08 -0.32
N PHE A 29 -5.65 16.01 0.63
CA PHE A 29 -5.57 17.44 0.34
C PHE A 29 -4.30 17.79 -0.44
N GLN A 30 -3.14 17.26 -0.03
CA GLN A 30 -1.88 17.46 -0.76
C GLN A 30 -1.95 16.87 -2.17
N TRP A 31 -2.52 15.68 -2.33
CA TRP A 31 -2.72 15.09 -3.65
C TRP A 31 -3.63 15.95 -4.54
N TYR A 32 -4.71 16.52 -3.97
CA TYR A 32 -5.58 17.46 -4.69
C TYR A 32 -4.82 18.70 -5.18
N LEU A 33 -3.94 19.28 -4.36
CA LEU A 33 -3.12 20.44 -4.79
C LEU A 33 -2.18 20.06 -5.95
N VAL A 34 -1.53 18.90 -5.88
CA VAL A 34 -0.67 18.39 -6.97
C VAL A 34 -1.50 18.15 -8.24
N SER A 35 -2.75 17.69 -8.11
CA SER A 35 -3.61 17.41 -9.27
C SER A 35 -4.02 18.63 -10.09
N GLN A 36 -3.82 19.85 -9.56
CA GLN A 36 -4.06 21.07 -10.31
C GLN A 36 -2.97 21.38 -11.34
N VAL A 37 -1.82 20.68 -11.30
CA VAL A 37 -0.78 20.76 -12.33
C VAL A 37 -1.24 19.98 -13.56
N LYS A 38 -1.74 20.70 -14.57
CA LYS A 38 -2.27 20.09 -15.80
C LYS A 38 -1.14 19.68 -16.74
N VAL A 39 -0.97 18.37 -16.91
CA VAL A 39 -0.12 17.76 -17.95
C VAL A 39 -1.07 16.98 -18.88
N SER A 40 -1.82 17.69 -19.72
CA SER A 40 -2.81 17.06 -20.60
C SER A 40 -2.15 16.52 -21.87
N VAL A 41 -2.33 15.23 -22.13
CA VAL A 41 -2.17 14.63 -23.47
C VAL A 41 -3.47 14.91 -24.21
N ASP A 42 -3.50 15.91 -25.09
CA ASP A 42 -4.61 16.01 -26.03
C ASP A 42 -4.54 14.83 -26.99
N LYS A 43 -5.38 13.82 -26.75
CA LYS A 43 -5.73 12.83 -27.77
C LYS A 43 -6.54 13.54 -28.83
N SER A 44 -5.89 13.96 -29.90
CA SER A 44 -6.52 14.38 -31.15
C SER A 44 -7.51 13.29 -31.60
N SER A 45 -8.78 13.53 -31.32
CA SER A 45 -9.88 12.60 -31.60
C SER A 45 -10.53 12.95 -32.94
N GLY A 46 -10.28 12.11 -33.95
CA GLY A 46 -11.25 11.68 -34.96
C GLY A 46 -11.66 12.65 -36.07
N GLY A 47 -11.09 12.45 -37.26
CA GLY A 47 -11.61 13.01 -38.53
C GLY A 47 -11.00 12.30 -39.73
N ASP A 48 -11.70 11.27 -40.23
CA ASP A 48 -11.39 10.47 -41.41
C ASP A 48 -11.21 11.34 -42.68
N LYS A 49 -10.02 11.29 -43.31
CA LYS A 49 -9.75 11.33 -44.77
C LYS A 49 -8.26 11.58 -45.09
N ASN A 50 -7.65 10.55 -45.68
CA ASN A 50 -6.61 10.60 -46.72
C ASN A 50 -5.52 11.68 -46.61
N GLY A 51 -4.32 11.27 -46.20
CA GLY A 51 -3.13 12.12 -46.35
C GLY A 51 -1.89 11.43 -45.83
N PHE A 52 -1.23 10.68 -46.71
CA PHE A 52 0.14 10.22 -46.56
C PHE A 52 1.06 11.40 -46.21
N THR A 53 1.38 11.59 -44.94
CA THR A 53 2.59 12.26 -44.50
C THR A 53 2.98 11.67 -43.16
N GLU A 54 3.77 10.61 -43.26
CA GLU A 54 4.73 10.18 -42.25
C GLU A 54 5.28 11.42 -41.54
N SER A 55 5.13 11.48 -40.22
CA SER A 55 5.70 12.53 -39.37
C SER A 55 7.22 12.35 -39.28
N LEU A 56 7.89 12.49 -40.42
CA LEU A 56 9.31 12.74 -40.59
C LEU A 56 9.49 14.25 -40.80
N ILE A 57 9.23 15.03 -39.76
CA ILE A 57 9.71 16.40 -39.67
C ILE A 57 10.65 16.44 -38.47
N GLU A 58 11.87 15.99 -38.72
CA GLU A 58 13.05 16.51 -38.04
C GLU A 58 13.26 17.94 -38.55
N GLU A 59 12.65 18.94 -37.90
CA GLU A 59 13.04 20.34 -38.08
C GLU A 59 13.21 20.99 -36.70
N GLU A 60 14.49 21.10 -36.33
CA GLU A 60 15.17 22.17 -35.61
C GLU A 60 14.41 23.02 -34.56
N GLU A 61 14.92 22.94 -33.33
CA GLU A 61 15.16 24.08 -32.41
C GLU A 61 14.10 25.20 -32.32
N GLY A 62 12.83 24.83 -32.23
CA GLY A 62 11.78 25.69 -31.68
C GLY A 62 11.13 24.99 -30.48
N VAL A 63 11.52 25.34 -29.26
CA VAL A 63 10.91 24.83 -28.01
C VAL A 63 9.46 25.33 -27.95
N ASN A 64 8.55 24.61 -28.58
CA ASN A 64 7.13 24.77 -28.34
C ASN A 64 6.81 24.02 -27.05
N ASP A 65 6.61 24.74 -25.94
CA ASP A 65 6.33 24.17 -24.61
C ASP A 65 5.28 23.03 -24.64
N HIS A 66 4.34 23.10 -25.58
CA HIS A 66 3.30 22.08 -25.77
C HIS A 66 3.84 20.70 -26.20
N THR A 67 4.86 20.64 -27.07
CA THR A 67 5.43 19.35 -27.52
C THR A 67 6.26 18.69 -26.41
N VAL A 68 6.92 19.50 -25.57
CA VAL A 68 7.66 19.03 -24.40
C VAL A 68 6.71 18.43 -23.36
N VAL A 69 5.61 19.12 -23.04
CA VAL A 69 4.58 18.63 -22.10
C VAL A 69 3.97 17.31 -22.57
N GLN A 70 3.70 17.16 -23.86
CA GLN A 70 3.19 15.91 -24.43
C GLN A 70 4.21 14.76 -24.29
N LYS A 71 5.50 15.01 -24.59
CA LYS A 71 6.55 14.00 -24.44
C LYS A 71 6.75 13.60 -22.98
N CYS A 72 6.68 14.55 -22.05
CA CYS A 72 6.71 14.26 -20.61
C CYS A 72 5.57 13.33 -20.20
N ALA A 73 4.35 13.58 -20.67
CA ALA A 73 3.20 12.74 -20.35
C ALA A 73 3.28 11.34 -20.97
N GLU A 74 3.80 11.20 -22.19
CA GLU A 74 4.06 9.89 -22.83
C GLU A 74 5.08 9.07 -22.01
N ILE A 75 6.17 9.71 -21.55
CA ILE A 75 7.18 9.08 -20.70
C ILE A 75 6.57 8.68 -19.35
N GLN A 76 5.82 9.59 -18.72
CA GLN A 76 5.15 9.32 -17.45
C GLN A 76 4.19 8.13 -17.56
N GLN A 77 3.42 8.05 -18.65
CA GLN A 77 2.52 6.92 -18.91
C GLN A 77 3.30 5.61 -19.01
N ALA A 78 4.38 5.57 -19.80
CA ALA A 78 5.21 4.37 -19.94
C ALA A 78 5.85 3.93 -18.60
N ILE A 79 6.31 4.87 -17.78
CA ILE A 79 6.84 4.60 -16.43
C ILE A 79 5.73 4.01 -15.55
N SER A 80 4.55 4.63 -15.54
CA SER A 80 3.43 4.19 -14.71
C SER A 80 2.97 2.77 -15.06
N GLU A 81 2.94 2.44 -16.35
CA GLU A 81 2.57 1.11 -16.84
C GLU A 81 3.64 0.07 -16.47
N GLY A 82 4.92 0.37 -16.71
CA GLY A 82 6.02 -0.52 -16.36
C GLY A 82 6.09 -0.78 -14.85
N ALA A 83 5.95 0.25 -14.03
CA ALA A 83 6.01 0.14 -12.57
C ALA A 83 4.84 -0.69 -12.01
N THR A 84 3.62 -0.48 -12.51
CA THR A 84 2.45 -1.26 -12.07
C THR A 84 2.52 -2.73 -12.51
N SER A 85 3.01 -3.00 -13.73
CA SER A 85 3.20 -4.36 -14.24
C SER A 85 4.23 -5.14 -13.40
N PHE A 86 5.35 -4.47 -13.05
CA PHE A 86 6.36 -5.04 -12.17
C PHE A 86 5.80 -5.35 -10.78
N LEU A 87 5.14 -4.38 -10.13
CA LEU A 87 4.56 -4.61 -8.79
C LEU A 87 3.53 -5.72 -8.78
N PHE A 88 2.67 -5.80 -9.79
CA PHE A 88 1.66 -6.85 -9.82
C PHE A 88 2.32 -8.23 -9.87
N THR A 89 3.35 -8.38 -10.69
CA THR A 89 4.13 -9.61 -10.80
C THR A 89 4.85 -9.92 -9.48
N GLU A 90 5.53 -8.94 -8.88
CA GLU A 90 6.21 -9.08 -7.58
C GLU A 90 5.22 -9.50 -6.47
N TYR A 91 4.09 -8.81 -6.36
CA TYR A 91 3.07 -9.07 -5.36
C TYR A 91 2.40 -10.43 -5.52
N GLN A 92 2.34 -10.98 -6.73
CA GLN A 92 1.91 -12.35 -6.95
C GLN A 92 2.86 -13.36 -6.28
N TYR A 93 4.18 -13.22 -6.46
CA TYR A 93 5.17 -14.09 -5.83
C TYR A 93 5.21 -13.91 -4.31
N VAL A 94 5.22 -12.66 -3.85
CA VAL A 94 5.20 -12.33 -2.41
C VAL A 94 3.91 -12.85 -1.76
N GLY A 95 2.76 -12.74 -2.42
CA GLY A 95 1.48 -13.26 -1.94
C GLY A 95 1.48 -14.77 -1.73
N VAL A 96 2.09 -15.53 -2.64
CA VAL A 96 2.27 -16.99 -2.47
C VAL A 96 3.16 -17.27 -1.26
N PHE A 97 4.30 -16.58 -1.14
CA PHE A 97 5.19 -16.72 0.02
C PHE A 97 4.47 -16.40 1.33
N MET A 98 3.66 -15.35 1.36
CA MET A 98 2.88 -14.96 2.53
C MET A 98 1.92 -16.06 2.99
N VAL A 99 1.20 -16.72 2.08
CA VAL A 99 0.28 -17.82 2.45
C VAL A 99 1.06 -18.99 3.05
N ILE A 100 2.17 -19.38 2.43
CA ILE A 100 3.02 -20.45 2.94
C ILE A 100 3.53 -20.11 4.34
N PHE A 101 4.04 -18.90 4.53
CA PHE A 101 4.59 -18.48 5.82
C PHE A 101 3.51 -18.33 6.90
N ALA A 102 2.30 -17.90 6.54
CA ALA A 102 1.14 -17.86 7.45
C ALA A 102 0.78 -19.26 7.97
N VAL A 103 0.83 -20.28 7.12
CA VAL A 103 0.63 -21.69 7.51
C VAL A 103 1.76 -22.16 8.42
N LEU A 104 3.02 -21.84 8.09
CA LEU A 104 4.16 -22.19 8.94
C LEU A 104 4.07 -21.57 10.34
N ILE A 105 3.72 -20.28 10.43
CA ILE A 105 3.48 -19.59 11.70
C ILE A 105 2.41 -20.35 12.50
N PHE A 106 1.26 -20.64 11.89
CA PHE A 106 0.17 -21.32 12.58
C PHE A 106 0.57 -22.71 13.07
N VAL A 107 1.22 -23.51 12.22
CA VAL A 107 1.64 -24.88 12.56
C VAL A 107 2.69 -24.86 13.67
N PHE A 108 3.71 -24.02 13.57
CA PHE A 108 4.79 -23.98 14.57
C PHE A 108 4.34 -23.43 15.92
N LEU A 109 3.52 -22.37 15.94
CA LEU A 109 2.97 -21.84 17.20
C LEU A 109 1.90 -22.77 17.77
N GLY A 110 1.10 -23.42 16.92
CA GLY A 110 0.07 -24.37 17.35
C GLY A 110 0.66 -25.68 17.89
N SER A 111 1.79 -26.15 17.34
CA SER A 111 2.40 -27.40 17.74
C SER A 111 3.09 -27.36 19.10
N VAL A 112 3.38 -26.17 19.65
CA VAL A 112 4.04 -26.00 20.97
C VAL A 112 3.31 -26.79 22.06
N GLU A 113 1.97 -26.69 22.09
CA GLU A 113 1.10 -27.39 23.04
C GLU A 113 0.28 -28.49 22.35
N GLY A 114 0.76 -29.01 21.22
CA GLY A 114 0.07 -30.07 20.47
C GLY A 114 -1.35 -29.69 20.01
N PHE A 115 -1.57 -28.42 19.64
CA PHE A 115 -2.88 -27.87 19.27
C PHE A 115 -3.95 -28.00 20.39
N SER A 116 -3.52 -28.04 21.65
CA SER A 116 -4.41 -28.09 22.81
C SER A 116 -5.27 -26.81 22.94
N THR A 117 -6.54 -27.01 23.26
CA THR A 117 -7.53 -25.94 23.54
C THR A 117 -7.71 -25.68 25.03
N SER A 118 -6.95 -26.37 25.88
CA SER A 118 -7.00 -26.21 27.33
C SER A 118 -6.30 -24.92 27.76
N SER A 119 -6.83 -24.28 28.80
CA SER A 119 -6.17 -23.15 29.45
C SER A 119 -4.88 -23.62 30.14
N GLN A 120 -3.84 -22.81 30.07
CA GLN A 120 -2.51 -23.11 30.61
C GLN A 120 -2.07 -22.00 31.56
N VAL A 121 -1.09 -22.30 32.41
CA VAL A 121 -0.50 -21.32 33.32
C VAL A 121 0.23 -20.24 32.49
N CYS A 122 0.07 -18.97 32.85
CA CYS A 122 0.73 -17.89 32.13
C CYS A 122 2.26 -17.96 32.26
N THR A 123 2.99 -17.84 31.14
CA THR A 123 4.46 -17.87 31.12
C THR A 123 5.09 -16.76 31.97
N TYR A 124 4.41 -15.62 32.09
CA TYR A 124 4.90 -14.43 32.81
C TYR A 124 4.42 -14.34 34.27
N ASP A 125 3.44 -15.16 34.67
CA ASP A 125 2.90 -15.19 36.03
C ASP A 125 2.31 -16.57 36.32
N THR A 126 3.01 -17.34 37.15
CA THR A 126 2.62 -18.73 37.46
C THR A 126 1.35 -18.83 38.31
N THR A 127 0.85 -17.72 38.84
CA THR A 127 -0.37 -17.69 39.68
C THR A 127 -1.65 -17.51 38.87
N ARG A 128 -1.53 -17.26 37.55
CA ARG A 128 -2.68 -16.96 36.68
C ARG A 128 -2.80 -17.95 35.52
N MET A 129 -4.05 -18.15 35.09
CA MET A 129 -4.38 -18.96 33.92
C MET A 129 -4.55 -18.06 32.70
N CYS A 130 -3.93 -18.45 31.60
CA CYS A 130 -3.94 -17.76 30.32
C CYS A 130 -4.75 -18.53 29.28
N LYS A 131 -5.07 -17.82 28.18
CA LYS A 131 -5.69 -18.44 27.01
C LYS A 131 -4.76 -19.49 26.38
N PRO A 132 -5.32 -20.49 25.69
CA PRO A 132 -4.55 -21.53 25.02
C PRO A 132 -3.56 -20.97 24.00
N ALA A 133 -2.39 -21.62 23.86
CA ALA A 133 -1.38 -21.27 22.85
C ALA A 133 -1.95 -21.27 21.43
N LEU A 134 -2.94 -22.15 21.17
CA LEU A 134 -3.63 -22.20 19.89
C LEU A 134 -4.28 -20.87 19.50
N PHE A 135 -4.89 -20.15 20.44
CA PHE A 135 -5.47 -18.83 20.15
C PHE A 135 -4.39 -17.82 19.80
N THR A 136 -3.27 -17.83 20.53
CA THR A 136 -2.12 -16.99 20.18
C THR A 136 -1.62 -17.31 18.78
N ALA A 137 -1.50 -18.59 18.40
CA ALA A 137 -1.13 -19.00 17.05
C ALA A 137 -2.08 -18.41 15.98
N VAL A 138 -3.39 -18.53 16.19
CA VAL A 138 -4.40 -17.95 15.28
C VAL A 138 -4.27 -16.43 15.18
N PHE A 139 -4.22 -15.72 16.31
CA PHE A 139 -4.13 -14.25 16.30
C PHE A 139 -2.81 -13.75 15.72
N SER A 140 -1.70 -14.45 15.95
CA SER A 140 -0.40 -14.16 15.33
C SER A 140 -0.47 -14.32 13.81
N THR A 141 -1.07 -15.40 13.30
CA THR A 141 -1.24 -15.61 11.85
C THR A 141 -2.16 -14.54 11.23
N VAL A 142 -3.28 -14.20 11.89
CA VAL A 142 -4.19 -13.14 11.40
C VAL A 142 -3.49 -11.79 11.38
N SER A 143 -2.74 -11.45 12.44
CA SER A 143 -1.99 -10.19 12.51
C SER A 143 -0.87 -10.14 11.46
N PHE A 144 -0.19 -11.25 11.20
CA PHE A 144 0.80 -11.37 10.12
C PHE A 144 0.17 -11.08 8.75
N VAL A 145 -0.96 -11.72 8.43
CA VAL A 145 -1.66 -11.50 7.16
C VAL A 145 -2.15 -10.06 7.04
N LEU A 146 -2.75 -9.50 8.09
CA LEU A 146 -3.18 -8.09 8.11
C LEU A 146 -2.02 -7.13 7.88
N GLY A 147 -0.89 -7.33 8.58
CA GLY A 147 0.30 -6.50 8.43
C GLY A 147 0.89 -6.58 7.02
N ALA A 148 0.96 -7.78 6.47
CA ALA A 148 1.53 -7.99 5.15
C ALA A 148 0.62 -7.47 4.02
N VAL A 149 -0.70 -7.60 4.11
CA VAL A 149 -1.64 -6.94 3.19
C VAL A 149 -1.51 -5.41 3.29
N THR A 150 -1.42 -4.88 4.51
CA THR A 150 -1.23 -3.43 4.72
C THR A 150 0.09 -2.95 4.12
N SER A 151 1.16 -3.74 4.21
CA SER A 151 2.46 -3.44 3.59
C SER A 151 2.36 -3.37 2.07
N VAL A 152 1.68 -4.33 1.43
CA VAL A 152 1.45 -4.38 -0.01
C VAL A 152 0.64 -3.16 -0.48
N ILE A 153 -0.44 -2.82 0.23
CA ILE A 153 -1.25 -1.64 -0.07
C ILE A 153 -0.42 -0.35 0.07
N SER A 154 0.41 -0.26 1.11
CA SER A 154 1.25 0.92 1.35
C SER A 154 2.27 1.13 0.22
N GLY A 155 2.92 0.06 -0.24
CA GLY A 155 3.83 0.10 -1.39
C GLY A 155 3.12 0.51 -2.68
N PHE A 156 1.93 -0.05 -2.92
CA PHE A 156 1.11 0.30 -4.10
C PHE A 156 0.69 1.77 -4.11
N LEU A 157 0.18 2.29 -2.99
CA LEU A 157 -0.24 3.69 -2.88
C LEU A 157 0.96 4.64 -3.05
N GLY A 158 2.11 4.32 -2.46
CA GLY A 158 3.35 5.07 -2.62
C GLY A 158 3.82 5.13 -4.09
N MET A 159 3.78 4.00 -4.79
CA MET A 159 4.11 3.97 -6.21
C MET A 159 3.12 4.81 -7.04
N LYS A 160 1.82 4.74 -6.76
CA LYS A 160 0.80 5.48 -7.50
C LYS A 160 1.00 6.99 -7.40
N ILE A 161 1.29 7.51 -6.21
CA ILE A 161 1.56 8.95 -6.07
C ILE A 161 2.90 9.35 -6.69
N ALA A 162 3.94 8.51 -6.58
CA ALA A 162 5.25 8.79 -7.17
C ALA A 162 5.18 8.85 -8.71
N THR A 163 4.53 7.88 -9.35
CA THR A 163 4.35 7.86 -10.81
C THR A 163 3.36 8.91 -11.31
N TYR A 164 2.50 9.44 -10.44
CA TYR A 164 1.62 10.56 -10.74
C TYR A 164 2.35 11.92 -10.70
N ALA A 165 3.34 12.08 -9.81
CA ALA A 165 3.98 13.37 -9.53
C ALA A 165 5.42 13.52 -10.05
N ASN A 166 5.94 12.52 -10.77
CA ASN A 166 7.29 12.52 -11.37
C ASN A 166 7.37 13.30 -12.68
#